data_AF-A0A7S4C8H7-F1
#
_entry.id   AF-A0A7S4C8H7-F1
#
_cell.length_a   1.000
_cell.length_b   1.000
_cell.length_c   1.000
_cell.angle_alpha   90.00
_cell.angle_beta   90.00
_cell.angle_gamma   90.00
#
_symmetry.space_group_name_H-M   'P 1'
#
loop_
_entity.id
_entity.type
_entity.pdbx_description
1 polymer ?
#
loop_
_entity_poly.entity_id
_entity_poly.type
_entity_poly.pdbx_seq_one_letter_code
_entity_poly.pdbx_strand_id
1 'polypeptide(L)'
;HGKAMRRVALYEPLVNRLNIQAYMPYVRKLTYELGEIWNEIGDIRASQAQGKPSKGGKKINEASLACIRYFELFLTSFLDDQLNNQDCELPECETTQKSMPSKMEEDYYRTFIMANMHIARQYTRMQCADYEEAAGRVMKAKERYEWALKAATEYEITAEHGLVKELEMCSEMSALLPGKLKELRKVYPS
;
A
#
# COMPACT_ATOMS: atom_id res chain seq x y z
N HIS A 1 -4.75 2.45 20.68
CA HIS A 1 -3.47 3.09 20.30
C HIS A 1 -2.24 2.41 20.90
N GLY A 2 -2.18 2.19 22.22
CA GLY A 2 -0.97 1.65 22.89
C GLY A 2 -0.52 0.25 22.45
N LYS A 3 -1.42 -0.66 22.10
CA LYS A 3 -1.05 -2.03 21.67
C LYS A 3 -0.40 -2.04 20.27
N ALA A 4 -1.01 -1.37 19.29
CA ALA A 4 -0.49 -1.28 17.92
C ALA A 4 0.89 -0.58 17.87
N MET A 5 1.05 0.56 18.56
CA MET A 5 2.34 1.26 18.60
C MET A 5 3.46 0.45 19.27
N ARG A 6 3.14 -0.38 20.27
CA ARG A 6 4.12 -1.29 20.87
C ARG A 6 4.60 -2.35 19.88
N ARG A 7 3.72 -2.85 19.00
CA ARG A 7 4.09 -3.79 17.93
C ARG A 7 5.01 -3.11 16.91
N VAL A 8 4.69 -1.87 16.50
CA VAL A 8 5.59 -1.09 15.61
C VAL A 8 6.97 -0.94 16.24
N ALA A 9 7.04 -0.50 17.50
CA ALA A 9 8.31 -0.31 18.21
C ALA A 9 9.13 -1.61 18.35
N LEU A 10 8.47 -2.78 18.32
CA LEU A 10 9.14 -4.07 18.35
C LEU A 10 9.63 -4.52 16.96
N TYR A 11 8.83 -4.31 15.91
CA TYR A 11 9.07 -4.86 14.57
C TYR A 11 9.91 -3.96 13.67
N GLU A 12 9.73 -2.63 13.75
CA GLU A 12 10.43 -1.66 12.90
C GLU A 12 11.96 -1.75 13.03
N PRO A 13 12.54 -1.88 14.25
CA PRO A 13 13.99 -2.06 14.39
C PRO A 13 14.50 -3.38 13.81
N LEU A 14 13.66 -4.42 13.72
CA LEU A 14 14.07 -5.72 13.17
C LEU A 14 14.20 -5.62 11.65
N VAL A 15 13.24 -5.00 10.98
CA VAL A 15 13.29 -4.79 9.52
C VAL A 15 14.53 -3.99 9.13
N ASN A 16 14.91 -2.98 9.91
CA ASN A 16 16.07 -2.13 9.61
C ASN A 16 17.43 -2.75 9.94
N ARG A 17 17.47 -3.87 10.68
CA ARG A 17 18.72 -4.50 11.16
C ARG A 17 18.97 -5.89 10.56
N LEU A 18 17.95 -6.52 9.99
CA LEU A 18 18.08 -7.84 9.38
C LEU A 18 18.88 -7.73 8.09
N ASN A 19 19.79 -8.68 7.87
CA ASN A 19 20.36 -8.89 6.55
C ASN A 19 19.22 -9.37 5.63
N ILE A 20 18.85 -8.50 4.69
CA ILE A 20 17.66 -8.69 3.87
C ILE A 20 17.78 -9.97 3.03
N GLN A 21 18.95 -10.22 2.43
CA GLN A 21 19.20 -11.40 1.60
C GLN A 21 19.09 -12.72 2.38
N ALA A 22 19.62 -12.76 3.60
CA ALA A 22 19.62 -13.98 4.42
C ALA A 22 18.23 -14.30 5.02
N TYR A 23 17.35 -13.31 5.14
CA TYR A 23 16.07 -13.43 5.85
C TYR A 23 14.87 -12.92 5.04
N MET A 24 14.93 -12.98 3.70
CA MET A 24 13.89 -12.47 2.80
C MET A 24 12.45 -12.86 3.18
N PRO A 25 12.13 -14.14 3.47
CA PRO A 25 10.77 -14.52 3.87
C PRO A 25 10.31 -13.81 5.15
N TYR A 26 11.21 -13.59 6.11
CA TYR A 26 10.93 -12.87 7.35
C TYR A 26 10.76 -11.37 7.11
N VAL A 27 11.58 -10.77 6.23
CA VAL A 27 11.43 -9.37 5.83
C VAL A 27 10.08 -9.15 5.16
N ARG A 28 9.67 -10.02 4.24
CA ARG A 28 8.34 -10.00 3.62
C ARG A 28 7.23 -10.04 4.65
N LYS A 29 7.31 -11.00 5.59
CA LYS A 29 6.31 -11.14 6.65
C LYS A 29 6.24 -9.91 7.55
N LEU A 30 7.39 -9.41 8.04
CA LEU A 30 7.45 -8.27 8.94
C LEU A 30 6.97 -6.98 8.28
N THR A 31 7.33 -6.76 7.01
CA THR A 31 6.93 -5.55 6.27
C THR A 31 5.44 -5.57 5.96
N TYR A 32 4.88 -6.72 5.57
CA TYR A 32 3.43 -6.88 5.44
C TYR A 32 2.69 -6.65 6.77
N GLU A 33 3.16 -7.25 7.87
CA GLU A 33 2.57 -7.05 9.20
C GLU A 33 2.65 -5.59 9.66
N LEU A 34 3.76 -4.89 9.39
CA LEU A 34 3.89 -3.46 9.69
C LEU A 34 2.91 -2.61 8.88
N GLY A 35 2.70 -2.92 7.59
CA GLY A 35 1.67 -2.30 6.76
C GLY A 35 0.27 -2.43 7.37
N GLU A 36 -0.09 -3.64 7.79
CA GLU A 36 -1.36 -3.93 8.47
C GLU A 36 -1.52 -3.18 9.81
N ILE A 37 -0.45 -3.13 10.62
CA ILE A 37 -0.47 -2.38 11.89
C ILE A 37 -0.68 -0.88 11.64
N TRP A 38 -0.03 -0.30 10.63
CA TRP A 38 -0.20 1.11 10.29
C TRP A 38 -1.58 1.40 9.69
N ASN A 39 -2.16 0.45 8.96
CA ASN A 39 -3.55 0.51 8.52
C ASN A 39 -4.51 0.58 9.72
N GLU A 40 -4.33 -0.30 10.71
CA GLU A 40 -5.09 -0.30 11.98
C GLU A 40 -4.95 1.03 12.73
N ILE A 41 -3.72 1.55 12.86
CA ILE A 41 -3.46 2.86 13.48
C ILE A 41 -4.18 3.98 12.75
N GLY A 42 -4.18 3.94 11.41
CA GLY A 42 -4.89 4.91 10.58
C GLY A 42 -6.41 4.88 10.81
N ASP A 43 -7.00 3.69 10.90
CA ASP A 43 -8.44 3.52 11.14
C ASP A 43 -8.83 3.97 12.56
N ILE A 44 -7.99 3.72 13.57
CA ILE A 44 -8.17 4.27 14.93
C ILE A 44 -8.08 5.80 14.93
N ARG A 45 -7.13 6.38 14.18
CA ARG A 45 -6.99 7.84 14.09
C ARG A 45 -8.17 8.47 13.36
N ALA A 46 -8.70 7.81 12.32
CA ALA A 46 -9.87 8.25 11.60
C ALA A 46 -11.13 8.22 12.48
N SER A 47 -11.36 7.14 13.24
CA SER A 47 -12.51 7.04 14.14
C SER A 47 -12.46 8.10 15.26
N GLN A 48 -11.27 8.40 15.79
CA GLN A 48 -11.09 9.47 16.77
C GLN A 48 -11.30 10.88 16.21
N ALA A 49 -11.08 11.05 14.90
CA ALA A 49 -11.28 12.33 14.22
C ALA A 49 -12.76 12.57 13.85
N GLN A 50 -13.62 11.55 13.90
CA GLN A 50 -15.06 11.71 13.69
C GLN A 50 -15.63 12.71 14.71
N GLY A 51 -16.15 13.84 14.22
CA GLY A 51 -16.64 14.95 15.04
C GLY A 51 -15.65 16.08 15.32
N LYS A 52 -14.36 15.96 14.94
CA LYS A 52 -13.34 17.04 15.05
C LYS A 52 -12.45 17.11 13.79
N PRO A 53 -13.02 17.39 12.60
CA PRO A 53 -12.34 17.24 11.30
C PRO A 53 -11.06 18.07 11.15
N SER A 54 -10.98 19.26 11.76
CA SER A 54 -9.84 20.19 11.61
C SER A 54 -8.52 19.71 12.25
N LYS A 55 -8.53 18.79 13.23
CA LYS A 55 -7.32 18.42 14.01
C LYS A 55 -6.77 17.01 13.74
N GLY A 56 -7.45 16.20 12.93
CA GLY A 56 -7.11 14.79 12.71
C GLY A 56 -6.31 14.49 11.43
N GLY A 57 -6.41 15.37 10.42
CA GLY A 57 -5.93 15.12 9.06
C GLY A 57 -4.47 14.73 8.94
N LYS A 58 -3.59 15.52 9.55
CA LYS A 58 -2.13 15.27 9.52
C LYS A 58 -1.77 13.90 10.08
N LYS A 59 -2.37 13.50 11.21
CA LYS A 59 -2.11 12.20 11.82
C LYS A 59 -2.64 11.04 10.99
N ILE A 60 -3.78 11.22 10.30
CA ILE A 60 -4.30 10.21 9.39
C ILE A 60 -3.35 10.06 8.20
N ASN A 61 -2.90 11.17 7.60
CA ASN A 61 -1.96 11.16 6.49
C ASN A 61 -0.61 10.53 6.89
N GLU A 62 -0.06 10.85 8.06
CA GLU A 62 1.16 10.20 8.59
C GLU A 62 1.02 8.67 8.69
N ALA A 63 -0.13 8.20 9.20
CA ALA A 63 -0.37 6.76 9.29
C ALA A 63 -0.56 6.12 7.91
N SER A 64 -1.25 6.79 6.99
CA SER A 64 -1.40 6.34 5.60
C SER A 64 -0.05 6.26 4.89
N LEU A 65 0.83 7.26 5.03
CA LEU A 65 2.17 7.25 4.43
C LEU A 65 3.03 6.12 5.00
N ALA A 66 2.99 5.89 6.32
CA ALA A 66 3.70 4.77 6.92
C ALA A 66 3.17 3.41 6.44
N CYS A 67 1.85 3.27 6.31
CA CYS A 67 1.20 2.09 5.75
C CYS A 67 1.65 1.83 4.30
N ILE A 68 1.60 2.86 3.44
CA ILE A 68 2.08 2.80 2.05
C ILE A 68 3.54 2.35 2.02
N ARG A 69 4.41 2.97 2.83
CA ARG A 69 5.83 2.64 2.90
C ARG A 69 6.09 1.15 3.13
N TYR A 70 5.44 0.55 4.11
CA TYR A 70 5.70 -0.86 4.43
C TYR A 70 5.12 -1.82 3.39
N PHE A 71 3.96 -1.51 2.81
CA PHE A 71 3.45 -2.32 1.70
C PHE A 71 4.30 -2.17 0.43
N GLU A 72 4.80 -0.98 0.11
CA GLU A 72 5.72 -0.79 -1.01
C GLU A 72 7.04 -1.53 -0.79
N LEU A 73 7.56 -1.50 0.43
CA LEU A 73 8.73 -2.29 0.78
C LEU A 73 8.47 -3.80 0.63
N PHE A 74 7.31 -4.27 1.09
CA PHE A 74 6.89 -5.66 0.86
C PHE A 74 6.86 -6.00 -0.64
N LEU A 75 6.24 -5.17 -1.49
CA LEU A 75 6.18 -5.40 -2.93
C LEU A 75 7.58 -5.39 -3.58
N THR A 76 8.44 -4.48 -3.14
CA THR A 76 9.80 -4.33 -3.67
C THR A 76 10.70 -5.50 -3.32
N SER A 77 10.41 -6.19 -2.22
CA SER A 77 11.13 -7.40 -1.81
C SER A 77 10.98 -8.59 -2.77
N PHE A 78 10.14 -8.48 -3.80
CA PHE A 78 9.99 -9.46 -4.88
C PHE A 78 10.77 -9.07 -6.16
N LEU A 79 11.38 -7.89 -6.23
CA LEU A 79 12.13 -7.45 -7.41
C LEU A 79 13.58 -7.95 -7.33
N ASP A 80 13.89 -8.97 -8.13
CA ASP A 80 15.19 -9.68 -8.13
C ASP A 80 16.41 -8.74 -8.32
N ASP A 81 16.27 -7.67 -9.11
CA ASP A 81 17.38 -6.78 -9.48
C ASP A 81 17.70 -5.71 -8.42
N GLN A 82 16.78 -5.39 -7.51
CA GLN A 82 16.94 -4.29 -6.54
C GLN A 82 17.65 -4.73 -5.25
N LEU A 83 17.83 -6.03 -5.04
CA LEU A 83 18.42 -6.62 -3.82
C LEU A 83 19.85 -7.13 -4.00
N ASN A 84 20.38 -7.13 -5.24
CA ASN A 84 21.72 -7.61 -5.57
C ASN A 84 22.84 -6.57 -5.38
N ASN A 85 22.51 -5.31 -5.11
CA ASN A 85 23.51 -4.31 -4.73
C ASN A 85 23.69 -4.36 -3.20
N GLN A 86 24.89 -4.73 -2.74
CA GLN A 86 25.22 -5.06 -1.35
C GLN A 86 25.01 -3.95 -0.29
N ASP A 87 24.52 -2.78 -0.67
CA ASP A 87 24.22 -1.65 0.20
C ASP A 87 22.71 -1.36 0.28
N CYS A 88 21.87 -2.41 0.34
CA CYS A 88 20.41 -2.28 0.37
C CYS A 88 19.90 -1.64 1.68
N GLU A 89 20.04 -0.33 1.79
CA GLU A 89 19.02 0.48 2.46
C GLU A 89 17.69 0.25 1.73
N LEU A 90 16.61 0.15 2.49
CA LEU A 90 15.26 -0.05 1.96
C LEU A 90 14.98 1.08 0.95
N PRO A 91 14.63 0.78 -0.31
CA PRO A 91 14.50 1.81 -1.33
C PRO A 91 13.49 2.87 -0.89
N GLU A 92 13.82 4.14 -1.12
CA GLU A 92 12.90 5.24 -0.86
C GLU A 92 11.61 5.02 -1.67
N CYS A 93 10.48 5.16 -0.97
CA CYS A 93 9.10 4.76 -1.27
C CYS A 93 8.45 5.42 -2.52
N GLU A 94 9.20 5.72 -3.58
CA GLU A 94 8.65 6.48 -4.71
C GLU A 94 8.93 5.88 -6.10
N THR A 95 9.64 4.76 -6.23
CA THR A 95 10.19 4.34 -7.55
C THR A 95 9.92 2.91 -8.01
N THR A 96 9.07 2.13 -7.35
CA THR A 96 9.05 0.66 -7.60
C THR A 96 7.97 0.16 -8.56
N GLN A 97 7.32 1.05 -9.32
CA GLN A 97 6.26 0.67 -10.25
C GLN A 97 6.74 0.17 -11.64
N LYS A 98 8.06 -0.02 -11.84
CA LYS A 98 8.58 -0.24 -13.20
C LYS A 98 8.82 -1.70 -13.61
N SER A 99 8.84 -2.66 -12.70
CA SER A 99 9.00 -4.07 -13.05
C SER A 99 8.06 -4.97 -12.26
N MET A 100 7.45 -5.93 -12.96
CA MET A 100 6.79 -7.06 -12.32
C MET A 100 7.89 -8.06 -11.88
N PRO A 101 7.82 -8.64 -10.68
CA PRO A 101 8.66 -9.77 -10.33
C PRO A 101 8.64 -10.87 -11.40
N SER A 102 9.80 -11.45 -11.71
CA SER A 102 9.92 -12.48 -12.74
C SER A 102 9.22 -13.78 -12.34
N LYS A 103 9.19 -14.06 -11.03
CA LYS A 103 8.57 -15.23 -10.41
C LYS A 103 8.04 -14.85 -9.03
N MET A 104 6.92 -15.45 -8.67
CA MET A 104 6.35 -15.35 -7.33
C MET A 104 5.69 -16.67 -6.96
N GLU A 105 5.91 -17.12 -5.74
CA GLU A 105 5.25 -18.32 -5.23
C GLU A 105 3.76 -18.04 -4.98
N GLU A 106 2.91 -19.01 -5.25
CA GLU A 106 1.44 -18.89 -5.14
C GLU A 106 0.98 -18.42 -3.75
N ASP A 107 1.68 -18.86 -2.69
CA ASP A 107 1.44 -18.46 -1.30
C ASP A 107 1.45 -16.93 -1.10
N TYR A 108 2.18 -16.20 -1.96
CA TYR A 108 2.27 -14.74 -1.89
C TYR A 108 1.23 -14.01 -2.73
N TYR A 109 0.53 -14.67 -3.67
CA TYR A 109 -0.42 -14.04 -4.59
C TYR A 109 -1.44 -13.20 -3.86
N ARG A 110 -2.09 -13.76 -2.83
CA ARG A 110 -3.08 -13.04 -2.03
C ARG A 110 -2.48 -11.79 -1.38
N THR A 111 -1.36 -11.94 -0.69
CA THR A 111 -0.71 -10.83 0.00
C THR A 111 -0.21 -9.75 -0.96
N PHE A 112 0.23 -10.12 -2.16
CA PHE A 112 0.68 -9.21 -3.20
C PHE A 112 -0.46 -8.37 -3.78
N ILE A 113 -1.59 -9.01 -4.11
CA ILE A 113 -2.81 -8.33 -4.55
C ILE A 113 -3.34 -7.41 -3.44
N MET A 114 -3.47 -7.93 -2.22
CA MET A 114 -3.95 -7.15 -1.09
C MET A 114 -3.05 -5.96 -0.78
N ALA A 115 -1.73 -6.09 -0.83
CA ALA A 115 -0.81 -4.96 -0.59
C ALA A 115 -1.06 -3.79 -1.56
N ASN A 116 -1.29 -4.08 -2.85
CA ASN A 116 -1.66 -3.04 -3.82
C ASN A 116 -3.01 -2.40 -3.50
N MET A 117 -4.01 -3.19 -3.11
CA MET A 117 -5.32 -2.69 -2.67
C MET A 117 -5.21 -1.81 -1.42
N HIS A 118 -4.39 -2.21 -0.44
CA HIS A 118 -4.16 -1.43 0.78
C HIS A 118 -3.53 -0.08 0.44
N ILE A 119 -2.50 -0.05 -0.42
CA ILE A 119 -1.87 1.19 -0.89
C ILE A 119 -2.90 2.08 -1.60
N ALA A 120 -3.70 1.52 -2.51
CA ALA A 120 -4.74 2.25 -3.22
C ALA A 120 -5.79 2.86 -2.26
N ARG A 121 -6.21 2.09 -1.26
CA ARG A 121 -7.10 2.56 -0.18
C ARG A 121 -6.46 3.71 0.59
N GLN A 122 -5.17 3.65 0.90
CA GLN A 122 -4.49 4.73 1.61
C GLN A 122 -4.51 6.03 0.81
N TYR A 123 -4.14 6.00 -0.48
CA TYR A 123 -4.17 7.18 -1.33
C TYR A 123 -5.55 7.84 -1.40
N THR A 124 -6.62 7.05 -1.47
CA THR A 124 -8.00 7.58 -1.52
C THR A 124 -8.55 8.05 -0.18
N ARG A 125 -7.91 7.67 0.95
CA ARG A 125 -8.27 8.05 2.32
C ARG A 125 -7.60 9.34 2.79
N MET A 126 -6.44 9.68 2.25
CA MET A 126 -5.66 10.84 2.71
C MET A 126 -6.37 12.17 2.42
N GLN A 127 -6.25 13.10 3.36
CA GLN A 127 -6.77 14.46 3.22
C GLN A 127 -5.80 15.31 2.40
N CYS A 128 -6.33 16.07 1.46
CA CYS A 128 -5.54 16.89 0.52
C CYS A 128 -5.84 18.37 0.77
N ALA A 129 -4.86 19.22 0.49
CA ALA A 129 -5.02 20.67 0.59
C ALA A 129 -5.70 21.25 -0.65
N ASP A 130 -5.44 20.68 -1.82
CA ASP A 130 -5.90 21.19 -3.12
C ASP A 130 -6.29 20.06 -4.09
N TYR A 131 -6.79 20.49 -5.26
CA TYR A 131 -7.20 19.61 -6.34
C TYR A 131 -6.04 18.76 -6.89
N GLU A 132 -4.86 19.34 -7.06
CA GLU A 132 -3.73 18.66 -7.71
C GLU A 132 -3.26 17.49 -6.85
N GLU A 133 -3.12 17.71 -5.53
CA GLU A 133 -2.77 16.67 -4.57
C GLU A 133 -3.86 15.58 -4.52
N ALA A 134 -5.14 15.98 -4.51
CA ALA A 134 -6.26 15.04 -4.49
C ALA A 134 -6.35 14.19 -5.77
N ALA A 135 -6.21 14.83 -6.92
CA ALA A 135 -6.23 14.17 -8.22
C ALA A 135 -5.03 13.22 -8.36
N GLY A 136 -3.82 13.68 -7.99
CA GLY A 136 -2.60 12.88 -7.98
C GLY A 136 -2.76 11.59 -7.16
N ARG A 137 -3.35 11.68 -5.97
CA ARG A 137 -3.62 10.50 -5.13
C ARG A 137 -4.65 9.56 -5.73
N VAL A 138 -5.73 10.08 -6.33
CA VAL A 138 -6.72 9.23 -6.99
C VAL A 138 -6.11 8.50 -8.20
N MET A 139 -5.24 9.16 -8.97
CA MET A 139 -4.51 8.52 -10.06
C MET A 139 -3.60 7.40 -9.55
N LYS A 140 -2.78 7.66 -8.53
CA LYS A 140 -1.94 6.62 -7.89
C LYS A 140 -2.76 5.43 -7.38
N ALA A 141 -3.94 5.68 -6.80
CA ALA A 141 -4.82 4.61 -6.36
C ALA A 141 -5.35 3.76 -7.52
N LYS A 142 -5.75 4.40 -8.63
CA LYS A 142 -6.21 3.72 -9.83
C LYS A 142 -5.11 2.83 -10.40
N GLU A 143 -3.91 3.37 -10.54
CA GLU A 143 -2.76 2.62 -11.06
C GLU A 143 -2.44 1.40 -10.20
N ARG A 144 -2.60 1.48 -8.88
CA ARG A 144 -2.39 0.33 -7.97
C ARG A 144 -3.45 -0.76 -8.15
N TYR A 145 -4.72 -0.42 -8.36
CA TYR A 145 -5.75 -1.41 -8.69
C TYR A 145 -5.51 -2.05 -10.06
N GLU A 146 -5.13 -1.25 -11.06
CA GLU A 146 -4.77 -1.76 -12.39
C GLU A 146 -3.53 -2.65 -12.36
N TRP A 147 -2.55 -2.32 -11.51
CA TRP A 147 -1.37 -3.14 -11.31
C TRP A 147 -1.72 -4.50 -10.69
N ALA A 148 -2.64 -4.55 -9.72
CA ALA A 148 -3.11 -5.80 -9.15
C ALA A 148 -3.79 -6.69 -10.20
N LEU A 149 -4.64 -6.10 -11.07
CA LEU A 149 -5.26 -6.83 -12.18
C LEU A 149 -4.22 -7.34 -13.19
N LYS A 150 -3.25 -6.49 -13.53
CA LYS A 150 -2.14 -6.86 -14.42
C LYS A 150 -1.33 -8.04 -13.83
N ALA A 151 -1.00 -7.98 -12.55
CA ALA A 151 -0.30 -9.06 -11.85
C ALA A 151 -1.10 -10.37 -11.89
N ALA A 152 -2.42 -10.31 -11.69
CA ALA A 152 -3.26 -11.49 -11.80
C ALA A 152 -3.22 -12.13 -13.18
N THR A 153 -3.17 -11.34 -14.24
CA THR A 153 -3.00 -11.84 -15.61
C THR A 153 -1.60 -12.42 -15.84
N GLU A 154 -0.54 -11.72 -15.42
CA GLU A 154 0.86 -12.15 -15.67
C GLU A 154 1.25 -13.41 -14.88
N TYR A 155 0.69 -13.62 -13.68
CA TYR A 155 0.92 -14.83 -12.88
C TYR A 155 -0.16 -15.90 -13.07
N GLU A 156 -1.04 -15.73 -14.06
CA GLU A 156 -2.12 -16.68 -14.37
C GLU A 156 -2.99 -17.03 -13.14
N ILE A 157 -3.30 -16.04 -12.30
CA ILE A 157 -4.11 -16.22 -11.10
C ILE A 157 -5.55 -16.59 -11.50
N THR A 158 -5.90 -17.85 -11.31
CA THR A 158 -7.24 -18.39 -11.55
C THR A 158 -8.16 -18.28 -10.32
N ALA A 159 -9.44 -18.63 -10.50
CA ALA A 159 -10.43 -18.71 -9.43
C ALA A 159 -10.06 -19.70 -8.30
N GLU A 160 -9.23 -20.71 -8.59
CA GLU A 160 -8.82 -21.74 -7.61
C GLU A 160 -7.96 -21.14 -6.48
N HIS A 161 -7.27 -20.02 -6.75
CA HIS A 161 -6.51 -19.26 -5.75
C HIS A 161 -7.41 -18.47 -4.78
N GLY A 162 -8.73 -18.44 -5.02
CA GLY A 162 -9.71 -17.81 -4.13
C GLY A 162 -9.65 -16.28 -4.08
N LEU A 163 -9.13 -15.63 -5.12
CA LEU A 163 -8.93 -14.16 -5.19
C LEU A 163 -9.98 -13.43 -6.02
N VAL A 164 -11.07 -14.11 -6.39
CA VAL A 164 -12.11 -13.56 -7.28
C VAL A 164 -12.67 -12.23 -6.75
N LYS A 165 -13.00 -12.17 -5.46
CA LYS A 165 -13.59 -10.96 -4.85
C LYS A 165 -12.63 -9.77 -4.84
N GLU A 166 -11.36 -10.04 -4.55
CA GLU A 166 -10.31 -9.02 -4.53
C GLU A 166 -10.09 -8.44 -5.93
N LEU A 167 -10.06 -9.30 -6.96
CA LEU A 167 -9.88 -8.88 -8.36
C LEU A 167 -11.11 -8.17 -8.91
N GLU A 168 -12.32 -8.64 -8.59
CA GLU A 168 -13.57 -7.93 -8.91
C GLU A 168 -13.56 -6.52 -8.29
N MET A 169 -13.19 -6.40 -7.02
CA MET A 169 -13.07 -5.10 -6.36
C MET A 169 -12.02 -4.20 -7.03
N CYS A 170 -10.87 -4.74 -7.44
CA CYS A 170 -9.87 -3.97 -8.20
C CYS A 170 -10.45 -3.45 -9.52
N SER A 171 -11.20 -4.29 -10.24
CA SER A 171 -11.86 -3.92 -11.50
C SER A 171 -12.89 -2.82 -11.28
N GLU A 172 -13.81 -3.00 -10.33
CA GLU A 172 -14.83 -2.00 -10.01
C GLU A 172 -14.19 -0.67 -9.58
N MET A 173 -13.20 -0.70 -8.69
CA MET A 173 -12.56 0.51 -8.19
C MET A 173 -11.79 1.25 -9.28
N SER A 174 -11.06 0.55 -10.15
CA SER A 174 -10.37 1.17 -11.28
C SER A 174 -11.33 1.87 -12.26
N ALA A 175 -12.55 1.33 -12.43
CA ALA A 175 -13.60 1.94 -13.23
C ALA A 175 -14.29 3.14 -12.53
N LEU A 176 -14.41 3.11 -11.20
CA LEU A 176 -15.09 4.16 -10.41
C LEU A 176 -14.23 5.40 -10.17
N LEU A 177 -12.91 5.25 -9.97
CA LEU A 177 -12.02 6.35 -9.60
C LEU A 177 -11.97 7.52 -10.61
N PRO A 178 -12.07 7.31 -11.94
CA PRO A 178 -12.24 8.40 -12.89
C PRO A 178 -13.48 9.28 -12.64
N GLY A 179 -14.58 8.70 -12.15
CA GLY A 179 -15.76 9.46 -11.72
C GLY A 179 -15.46 10.34 -10.50
N LYS A 180 -14.71 9.82 -9.53
CA LYS A 180 -14.26 10.58 -8.35
C LYS A 180 -13.39 11.79 -8.73
N LEU A 181 -12.54 11.69 -9.76
CA LEU A 181 -11.76 12.83 -10.27
C LEU A 181 -12.67 13.97 -10.77
N LYS A 182 -13.76 13.65 -11.46
CA LYS A 182 -14.73 14.64 -11.93
C LYS A 182 -15.43 15.35 -10.77
N GLU A 183 -15.77 14.61 -9.72
CA GLU A 183 -16.38 15.18 -8.51
C GLU A 183 -15.40 16.05 -7.72
N LEU A 184 -14.13 15.66 -7.60
CA LEU A 184 -13.10 16.47 -6.93
C LEU A 184 -12.97 17.88 -7.54
N ARG A 185 -13.10 18.00 -8.86
CA ARG A 185 -13.04 19.29 -9.56
C ARG A 185 -14.16 20.26 -9.13
N LYS A 186 -15.29 19.74 -8.64
CA LYS A 186 -16.39 20.58 -8.11
C LYS A 186 -16.12 21.05 -6.67
N VAL A 187 -15.38 20.25 -5.90
CA VAL A 187 -15.08 20.51 -4.49
C VAL A 187 -13.93 21.52 -4.32
N TYR A 188 -12.96 21.49 -5.24
CA TYR A 188 -11.84 22.41 -5.29
C TYR A 188 -11.97 23.35 -6.50
N PRO A 189 -12.87 24.35 -6.46
CA PRO A 189 -12.92 25.35 -7.52
C PRO A 189 -11.62 26.16 -7.52
N SER A 190 -11.06 26.34 -8.72
CA SER A 190 -9.88 27.16 -9.02
C SER A 190 -10.05 28.62 -8.62
#